data_AF-A0A7Y0SEN9-F1
#
_entry.id   AF-A0A7Y0SEN9-F1
#
_cell.length_a   1.000
_cell.length_b   1.000
_cell.length_c   1.000
_cell.angle_alpha   90.00
_cell.angle_beta   90.00
_cell.angle_gamma   90.00
#
_symmetry.space_group_name_H-M   'P 1'
#
loop_
_entity.id
_entity.type
_entity.pdbx_description
1 polymer ?
#
loop_
_entity_poly.entity_id
_entity_poly.type
_entity_poly.pdbx_seq_one_letter_code
_entity_poly.pdbx_strand_id
1 'polypeptide(L)' 'MKYGYFDNENREYVITRPDVPAPWTNYLGTEKFCTVISHNAGGYSFYNSPEYNRVTKFRPNATFDRPG' A
#
# COMPACT_ATOMS: atom_id res chain seq x y z
N MET A 1 10.49 12.25 15.12
CA MET A 1 9.14 12.74 14.74
C MET A 1 8.26 11.53 14.45
N LYS A 2 6.94 11.59 14.71
CA LYS A 2 6.00 10.48 14.48
C LYS A 2 4.92 10.89 13.49
N TYR A 3 4.45 9.96 12.66
CA TYR A 3 3.39 10.16 11.66
C TYR A 3 2.09 9.43 12.00
N GLY A 4 2.11 8.57 13.01
CA GLY A 4 0.99 7.74 13.41
C GLY A 4 1.23 7.05 14.75
N TYR A 5 0.34 6.12 15.10
CA TYR A 5 0.40 5.32 16.33
C TYR A 5 -0.29 3.96 16.15
N PHE A 6 -0.01 3.03 17.07
CA PHE A 6 -0.71 1.74 17.14
C PHE A 6 -2.05 1.91 17.85
N ASP A 7 -3.12 1.49 17.20
CA ASP A 7 -4.43 1.30 17.79
C ASP A 7 -4.62 -0.18 18.11
N ASN A 8 -4.34 -0.55 19.35
CA ASN A 8 -4.36 -1.94 19.80
C ASN A 8 -5.78 -2.49 19.91
N GLU A 9 -6.78 -1.65 20.18
CA GLU A 9 -8.18 -2.07 20.33
C GLU A 9 -8.73 -2.51 18.97
N ASN A 10 -8.47 -1.71 17.94
CA ASN A 10 -8.92 -2.00 16.57
C ASN A 10 -7.94 -2.88 15.79
N ARG A 11 -6.74 -3.11 16.33
CA ARG A 11 -5.60 -3.80 15.69
C ARG A 11 -5.17 -3.13 14.38
N GLU A 12 -5.00 -1.82 14.44
CA GLU A 12 -4.66 -0.98 13.29
C GLU A 12 -3.42 -0.13 13.57
N TYR A 13 -2.83 0.39 12.50
CA TYR A 13 -1.85 1.45 12.59
C TYR A 13 -2.44 2.73 11.99
N VAL A 14 -2.66 3.74 12.83
CA VAL A 14 -3.33 4.99 12.44
C VAL A 14 -2.30 6.01 11.99
N ILE A 15 -2.27 6.32 10.68
CA ILE A 15 -1.46 7.39 10.11
C ILE A 15 -2.25 8.70 10.22
N THR A 16 -1.79 9.62 11.06
CA THR A 16 -2.47 10.91 11.32
C THR A 16 -2.08 12.02 10.35
N ARG A 17 -0.98 11.84 9.61
CA ARG A 17 -0.49 12.80 8.62
C ARG A 17 0.06 12.08 7.38
N PRO A 18 -0.33 12.48 6.16
CA PRO A 18 0.04 11.78 4.93
C PRO A 18 1.44 12.10 4.40
N ASP A 19 2.14 13.08 4.97
CA ASP A 19 3.47 13.53 4.53
C ASP A 19 4.62 12.69 5.12
N VAL A 20 4.41 11.37 5.20
CA VAL A 20 5.41 10.40 5.65
C VAL A 20 6.64 10.43 4.72
N PRO A 21 7.87 10.25 5.22
CA PRO A 21 9.09 10.32 4.39
C PRO A 21 9.19 9.25 3.30
N ALA A 22 8.35 8.22 3.34
CA ALA A 22 8.22 7.20 2.31
C ALA A 22 6.80 6.59 2.31
N PRO A 23 6.34 6.00 1.20
CA PRO A 23 5.06 5.29 1.17
C PRO A 23 5.04 4.12 2.15
N TRP A 24 4.23 4.21 3.20
CA TRP A 24 3.87 3.07 4.03
C TRP A 24 2.72 2.30 3.39
N THR A 25 2.89 0.98 3.26
CA THR A 25 1.97 0.10 2.54
C THR A 25 1.23 -0.86 3.47
N ASN A 26 0.12 -1.38 2.95
CA ASN A 26 -0.60 -2.53 3.47
C ASN A 26 -0.93 -3.50 2.32
N TYR A 27 -1.36 -4.71 2.67
CA TYR A 27 -1.78 -5.74 1.72
C TYR A 27 -3.28 -6.00 1.86
N LEU A 28 -3.98 -6.05 0.72
CA LEU A 28 -5.36 -6.51 0.64
C LEU A 28 -5.41 -7.86 -0.07
N GLY A 29 -6.20 -8.80 0.46
CA GLY A 29 -6.42 -10.11 -0.12
C GLY A 29 -5.77 -11.26 0.66
N THR A 30 -6.51 -12.34 0.83
CA THR A 30 -6.08 -13.56 1.55
C THR A 30 -6.13 -14.82 0.68
N GLU A 31 -6.58 -14.69 -0.58
CA GLU A 31 -6.74 -15.79 -1.52
C GLU A 31 -5.85 -15.58 -2.76
N LYS A 32 -6.43 -15.53 -3.96
CA LYS A 32 -5.68 -15.39 -5.21
C LYS A 32 -5.48 -13.96 -5.66
N PHE A 33 -6.40 -13.07 -5.33
CA PHE A 33 -6.28 -11.65 -5.66
C PHE A 33 -5.52 -10.92 -4.54
N CYS A 34 -4.56 -10.09 -4.91
CA CYS A 34 -3.74 -9.31 -3.98
C CYS A 34 -3.60 -7.87 -4.45
N THR A 35 -3.59 -6.93 -3.49
CA THR A 35 -3.27 -5.51 -3.71
C THR A 35 -2.15 -5.08 -2.76
N VAL A 36 -1.12 -4.44 -3.29
CA VAL A 36 -0.18 -3.64 -2.51
C VAL A 36 -0.67 -2.21 -2.57
N ILE A 37 -1.06 -1.62 -1.43
CA ILE A 37 -1.65 -0.27 -1.37
C ILE A 37 -0.93 0.59 -0.34
N SER A 38 -0.62 1.84 -0.67
CA SER A 38 -0.02 2.81 0.24
C SER A 38 -1.07 3.65 0.97
N HIS A 39 -0.65 4.34 2.04
CA HIS A 39 -1.48 5.34 2.73
C HIS A 39 -1.84 6.56 1.86
N ASN A 40 -1.16 6.76 0.72
CA ASN A 40 -1.51 7.76 -0.30
C ASN A 40 -2.32 7.15 -1.46
N ALA A 41 -2.88 5.95 -1.25
CA ALA A 41 -3.66 5.17 -2.23
C ALA A 41 -2.89 4.83 -3.52
N GLY A 42 -1.56 4.83 -3.47
CA GLY A 42 -0.69 4.38 -4.55
C GLY A 42 -0.44 2.88 -4.49
N GLY A 43 -0.23 2.22 -5.63
CA GLY A 43 0.02 0.78 -5.61
C GLY A 43 -0.36 0.02 -6.87
N TYR A 44 -0.58 -1.28 -6.71
CA TYR A 44 -1.06 -2.15 -7.78
C TYR A 44 -1.74 -3.41 -7.26
N SER A 45 -2.57 -4.00 -8.11
CA SER A 45 -3.20 -5.30 -7.90
C SER A 45 -2.68 -6.37 -8.86
N PHE A 46 -2.75 -7.63 -8.45
CA PHE A 46 -2.46 -8.79 -9.30
C PHE A 46 -3.31 -10.01 -8.89
N TYR A 47 -3.45 -10.98 -9.81
CA TYR A 47 -4.13 -12.25 -9.55
C TYR A 47 -3.17 -13.43 -9.66
N ASN A 48 -2.91 -14.12 -8.55
CA ASN A 48 -2.06 -15.30 -8.40
C ASN A 48 -0.55 -15.04 -8.68
N SER A 49 -0.16 -14.62 -9.89
CA SER A 49 1.23 -14.29 -10.23
C SER A 49 1.41 -12.77 -10.39
N PRO A 50 2.28 -12.12 -9.60
CA PRO A 50 2.55 -10.68 -9.74
C PRO A 50 3.33 -10.32 -11.02
N GLU A 51 4.04 -11.30 -11.59
CA GLU A 51 4.81 -11.15 -12.83
C GLU A 51 3.90 -11.26 -14.06
N TYR A 52 3.08 -12.32 -14.11
CA TYR A 52 2.33 -12.67 -15.31
C TYR A 52 0.87 -12.18 -15.32
N ASN A 53 0.31 -11.80 -14.17
CA ASN A 53 -1.11 -11.44 -14.03
C ASN A 53 -1.32 -10.14 -13.24
N ARG A 54 -0.52 -9.12 -13.53
CA ARG A 54 -0.72 -7.77 -12.96
C ARG A 54 -1.98 -7.13 -13.55
N VAL A 55 -2.83 -6.57 -12.68
CA VAL A 55 -4.12 -5.96 -13.05
C VAL A 55 -3.97 -4.44 -13.25
N THR A 56 -3.39 -3.73 -12.30
CA THR A 56 -3.12 -2.29 -12.40
C THR A 56 -1.62 -2.02 -12.49
N LYS A 57 -1.21 -0.99 -13.24
CA LYS A 57 0.21 -0.66 -13.46
C LYS A 57 0.84 -0.07 -12.19
N PHE A 58 2.17 -0.11 -12.11
CA PHE A 58 2.95 0.59 -11.08
C PHE A 58 4.25 1.10 -11.68
N ARG A 59 4.63 2.36 -11.41
CA ARG A 59 5.95 2.90 -11.76
C ARG A 59 6.82 2.91 -10.50
N PRO A 60 7.62 1.86 -10.26
CA PRO A 60 8.40 1.76 -9.04
C PRO A 60 9.56 2.77 -9.02
N ASN A 61 10.11 3.02 -7.83
CA ASN A 61 11.33 3.80 -7.62
C ASN A 61 11.28 5.26 -8.11
N ALA A 62 10.08 5.82 -8.23
CA ALA A 62 9.87 7.26 -8.42
C ALA A 62 9.61 7.94 -7.08
N THR A 63 9.68 9.27 -7.05
CA THR A 63 9.32 10.08 -5.87
C THR A 63 7.84 10.00 -5.52
N PHE A 64 6.98 9.65 -6.48
CA PHE A 64 5.56 9.35 -6.28
C PHE A 64 5.27 7.87 -6.51
N ASP A 65 4.46 7.31 -5.63
CA ASP A 65 3.94 5.95 -5.65
C ASP A 65 2.73 5.80 -6.59
N ARG A 66 2.91 6.07 -7.88
CA ARG A 66 1.81 6.12 -8.87
C ARG A 66 1.90 5.02 -9.94
N PRO A 67 0.78 4.68 -10.60
CA PRO A 67 -0.61 5.05 -10.26
C PRO A 67 -1.10 4.33 -8.99
N GLY A 68 -2.39 4.48 -8.68
CA GLY A 68 -3.13 3.70 -7.68
C GLY A 68 -4.13 2.79 -8.35
#